data_AF-A0AAF1KW85-F1
#
_entry.id   AF-A0AAF1KW85-F1
#
_cell.length_a   1.000
_cell.length_b   1.000
_cell.length_c   1.000
_cell.angle_alpha   90.00
_cell.angle_beta   90.00
_cell.angle_gamma   90.00
#
_symmetry.space_group_name_H-M   'P 1'
#
loop_
_entity.id
_entity.type
_entity.pdbx_description
1 polymer ?
#
loop_
_entity_poly.entity_id
_entity_poly.type
_entity_poly.pdbx_seq_one_letter_code
_entity_poly.pdbx_strand_id
1 'polypeptide(L)'
;MRENELKDDTMNIRMFSAAGLMMALAGCTTVSNVATIPMMKANPVQDYWSGRSAGKFFAAYGPPISDHDDGGGRVYNWRGGYKKVRVEAKTADGTPGKPARTVNLSCKADITTSSDYVIRSIRILGDMPGVNGPSYCAELLIPTPPAAAS
;
A
#
# COMPACT_ATOMS: atom_id res chain seq x y z
N MET A 1 -12.08 -4.39 -82.11
CA MET A 1 -12.95 -5.56 -81.88
C MET A 1 -13.18 -5.60 -80.37
N ARG A 2 -14.30 -5.04 -79.91
CA ARG A 2 -15.56 -5.73 -79.60
C ARG A 2 -15.43 -6.82 -78.54
N GLU A 3 -16.24 -6.61 -77.52
CA GLU A 3 -16.47 -7.40 -76.31
C GLU A 3 -17.06 -8.78 -76.58
N ASN A 4 -17.04 -9.59 -75.51
CA ASN A 4 -17.93 -10.72 -75.21
C ASN A 4 -17.61 -12.05 -75.90
N GLU A 5 -17.22 -13.07 -75.11
CA GLU A 5 -18.25 -13.99 -74.60
C GLU A 5 -17.83 -14.75 -73.33
N LEU A 6 -18.82 -14.78 -72.46
CA LEU A 6 -18.96 -15.37 -71.13
C LEU A 6 -19.72 -16.69 -71.30
N LYS A 7 -19.29 -17.78 -70.65
CA LYS A 7 -20.25 -18.77 -70.15
C LYS A 7 -19.65 -19.63 -69.03
N ASP A 8 -20.31 -19.53 -67.88
CA ASP A 8 -20.16 -20.26 -66.63
C ASP A 8 -19.81 -21.76 -66.71
N ASP A 9 -19.10 -22.23 -65.68
CA ASP A 9 -19.57 -23.40 -64.94
C ASP A 9 -19.16 -23.32 -63.45
N THR A 10 -20.15 -23.56 -62.59
CA THR A 10 -20.07 -23.54 -61.12
C THR A 10 -19.46 -24.86 -60.61
N MET A 11 -18.57 -24.81 -59.61
CA MET A 11 -18.62 -25.63 -58.37
C MET A 11 -17.30 -25.58 -57.56
N ASN A 12 -17.35 -24.82 -56.47
CA ASN A 12 -16.81 -25.14 -55.14
C ASN A 12 -15.67 -26.19 -55.05
N ILE A 13 -14.42 -25.78 -55.25
CA ILE A 13 -13.24 -26.56 -54.85
C ILE A 13 -12.52 -25.86 -53.71
N ARG A 14 -12.46 -26.60 -52.62
CA ARG A 14 -12.01 -26.22 -51.29
C ARG A 14 -10.50 -25.98 -51.23
N MET A 15 -10.13 -25.02 -50.39
CA MET A 15 -8.94 -25.00 -49.52
C MET A 15 -7.63 -25.52 -50.12
N PHE A 16 -6.72 -24.60 -50.49
CA PHE A 16 -5.28 -24.81 -50.27
C PHE A 16 -4.62 -23.50 -49.80
N SER A 17 -4.56 -23.40 -48.48
CA SER A 17 -3.44 -22.92 -47.66
C SER A 17 -2.35 -22.06 -48.32
N ALA A 18 -2.34 -20.77 -47.96
CA ALA A 18 -1.12 -20.00 -47.71
C ALA A 18 -1.42 -18.92 -46.66
N ALA A 19 -1.59 -19.34 -45.40
CA ALA A 19 -1.71 -18.42 -44.28
C ALA A 19 -0.33 -17.80 -44.02
N GLY A 20 -0.15 -16.54 -44.46
CA GLY A 20 0.94 -15.70 -44.02
C GLY A 20 0.78 -15.39 -42.53
N LEU A 21 1.46 -16.16 -41.69
CA LEU A 21 1.55 -15.90 -40.26
C LEU A 21 2.62 -14.84 -40.03
N MET A 22 2.20 -13.58 -40.07
CA MET A 22 3.01 -12.47 -39.57
C MET A 22 3.25 -12.66 -38.08
N MET A 23 4.52 -12.64 -37.66
CA MET A 23 4.92 -12.56 -36.26
C MET A 23 4.38 -11.26 -35.65
N ALA A 24 3.29 -11.36 -34.90
CA ALA A 24 2.98 -10.35 -33.90
C ALA A 24 3.98 -10.55 -32.76
N LEU A 25 4.88 -9.57 -32.56
CA LEU A 25 5.62 -9.46 -31.31
C LEU A 25 4.58 -9.38 -30.19
N ALA A 26 4.41 -10.45 -29.42
CA ALA A 26 3.85 -10.35 -28.08
C ALA A 26 4.86 -9.53 -27.27
N GLY A 27 4.71 -8.20 -27.32
CA GLY A 27 5.32 -7.34 -26.32
C GLY A 27 4.89 -7.88 -24.97
N CYS A 28 5.87 -8.22 -24.13
CA CYS A 28 5.65 -8.32 -22.71
C CYS A 28 5.27 -6.90 -22.26
N THR A 29 4.00 -6.52 -22.42
CA THR A 29 3.46 -5.40 -21.69
C THR A 29 3.42 -5.89 -20.26
N THR A 30 4.54 -5.74 -19.56
CA THR A 30 4.53 -5.50 -18.12
C THR A 30 3.55 -4.37 -17.97
N VAL A 31 2.29 -4.72 -17.72
CA VAL A 31 1.26 -3.76 -17.40
C VAL A 31 1.74 -3.12 -16.11
N SER A 32 2.38 -1.97 -16.30
CA SER A 32 2.58 -0.98 -15.27
C SER A 32 1.21 -0.34 -15.07
N ASN A 33 0.22 -1.13 -14.64
CA ASN A 33 -1.00 -0.60 -14.04
C ASN A 33 -0.66 -0.08 -12.64
N VAL A 34 0.24 0.91 -12.62
CA VAL A 34 0.52 1.85 -11.52
C VAL A 34 -0.37 3.08 -11.75
N ALA A 35 -1.66 2.86 -11.99
CA ALA A 35 -2.62 3.95 -12.20
C ALA A 35 -4.05 3.47 -11.88
N THR A 36 -4.24 2.87 -10.70
CA THR A 36 -5.53 2.71 -9.97
C THR A 36 -5.39 1.80 -8.74
N ILE A 37 -4.19 1.74 -8.13
CA ILE A 37 -4.12 1.37 -6.71
C ILE A 37 -4.60 2.62 -5.97
N PRO A 38 -5.62 2.55 -5.09
CA PRO A 38 -6.03 3.69 -4.27
C PRO A 38 -4.76 4.25 -3.65
N MET A 39 -4.45 5.52 -3.90
CA MET A 39 -3.30 6.17 -3.29
C MET A 39 -3.35 5.87 -1.79
N MET A 40 -2.43 5.02 -1.33
CA MET A 40 -2.26 4.78 0.10
C MET A 40 -2.19 6.16 0.73
N LYS A 41 -3.13 6.45 1.64
CA LYS A 41 -3.05 7.60 2.54
C LYS A 41 -1.59 7.73 2.97
N ALA A 42 -0.95 8.87 2.66
CA ALA A 42 0.47 9.07 2.93
C ALA A 42 0.77 8.60 4.36
N ASN A 43 1.67 7.63 4.48
CA ASN A 43 2.03 7.03 5.76
C ASN A 43 3.45 7.47 6.10
N PRO A 44 3.63 8.62 6.79
CA PRO A 44 4.97 9.13 7.07
C PRO A 44 5.81 8.18 7.93
N VAL A 45 5.16 7.27 8.66
CA VAL A 45 5.85 6.18 9.39
C VAL A 45 6.53 5.22 8.40
N GLN A 46 5.84 4.86 7.31
CA GLN A 46 6.41 4.01 6.27
C GLN A 46 7.63 4.69 5.64
N ASP A 47 7.48 5.96 5.26
CA ASP A 47 8.54 6.71 4.58
C ASP A 47 9.79 6.84 5.46
N TYR A 48 9.61 7.03 6.77
CA TYR A 48 10.73 7.13 7.69
C TYR A 48 11.46 5.80 7.90
N TRP A 49 10.73 4.68 8.05
CA TRP A 49 11.31 3.40 8.46
C TRP A 49 11.71 2.49 7.31
N SER A 50 11.20 2.71 6.10
CA SER A 50 11.59 1.90 4.93
C SER A 50 13.12 1.93 4.71
N GLY A 51 13.71 0.77 4.50
CA GLY A 51 15.16 0.60 4.36
C GLY A 51 15.94 0.60 5.67
N ARG A 52 15.30 0.82 6.84
CA ARG A 52 15.96 0.76 8.15
C ARG A 52 15.85 -0.63 8.78
N SER A 53 16.75 -0.92 9.72
CA SER A 53 16.70 -2.18 10.47
C SER A 53 15.45 -2.27 11.35
N ALA A 54 14.76 -3.41 11.29
CA ALA A 54 13.66 -3.73 12.17
C ALA A 54 14.11 -3.85 13.64
N GLY A 55 15.35 -4.27 13.88
CA GLY A 55 15.94 -4.32 15.22
C GLY A 55 16.00 -2.95 15.89
N LYS A 56 16.30 -1.88 15.14
CA LYS A 56 16.27 -0.51 15.67
C LYS A 56 14.86 -0.07 16.05
N PHE A 57 13.86 -0.47 15.26
CA PHE A 57 12.46 -0.19 15.56
C PHE A 57 12.02 -0.89 16.86
N PHE A 58 12.23 -2.20 16.96
CA PHE A 58 11.78 -2.97 18.12
C PHE A 58 12.58 -2.67 19.39
N ALA A 59 13.85 -2.28 19.27
CA ALA A 59 14.62 -1.80 20.41
C ALA A 59 14.07 -0.47 20.97
N ALA A 60 13.59 0.42 20.10
CA ALA A 60 13.03 1.70 20.51
C ALA A 60 11.59 1.60 21.04
N TYR A 61 10.77 0.74 20.43
CA TYR A 61 9.32 0.72 20.67
C TYR A 61 8.79 -0.57 21.31
N GLY A 62 9.66 -1.53 21.57
CA GLY A 62 9.32 -2.82 22.16
C GLY A 62 9.11 -3.93 21.13
N PRO A 63 9.06 -5.19 21.60
CA PRO A 63 8.99 -6.37 20.73
C PRO A 63 7.66 -6.47 19.97
N PRO A 64 7.62 -7.24 18.87
CA PRO A 64 6.38 -7.57 18.19
C PRO A 64 5.49 -8.48 19.06
N ILE A 65 4.17 -8.44 18.84
CA ILE A 65 3.20 -9.34 19.49
C ILE A 65 3.29 -10.75 18.90
N SER A 66 3.39 -10.81 17.57
CA SER A 66 3.42 -12.04 16.81
C SER A 66 4.08 -11.77 15.47
N ASP A 67 4.47 -12.85 14.80
CA ASP A 67 5.04 -12.78 13.48
C ASP A 67 4.72 -14.02 12.64
N HIS A 68 4.83 -13.86 11.31
CA HIS A 68 4.62 -14.91 10.34
C HIS A 68 5.50 -14.71 9.11
N ASP A 69 5.81 -15.80 8.42
CA ASP A 69 6.57 -15.77 7.17
C ASP A 69 5.68 -15.33 6.00
N ASP A 70 6.26 -14.54 5.08
CA ASP A 70 5.59 -14.00 3.88
C ASP A 70 6.27 -14.47 2.58
N GLY A 71 6.93 -15.64 2.62
CA GLY A 71 7.58 -16.26 1.45
C GLY A 71 8.86 -15.58 0.94
N GLY A 72 9.18 -14.38 1.40
CA GLY A 72 10.43 -13.67 1.06
C GLY A 72 10.89 -12.69 2.15
N GLY A 73 10.43 -12.92 3.38
CA GLY A 73 10.57 -12.02 4.52
C GLY A 73 9.66 -12.44 5.67
N ARG A 74 9.54 -11.58 6.68
CA ARG A 74 8.63 -11.79 7.82
C ARG A 74 7.73 -10.58 8.01
N VAL A 75 6.51 -10.85 8.46
CA VAL A 75 5.55 -9.81 8.86
C VAL A 75 5.40 -9.88 10.36
N TYR A 76 5.66 -8.77 11.02
CA TYR A 76 5.55 -8.61 12.46
C TYR A 76 4.30 -7.79 12.78
N ASN A 77 3.40 -8.35 13.58
CA ASN A 77 2.28 -7.60 14.13
C ASN A 77 2.77 -6.89 15.40
N TRP A 78 2.70 -5.56 15.41
CA TRP A 78 3.18 -4.74 16.51
C TRP A 78 2.06 -3.86 17.09
N ARG A 79 2.11 -3.65 18.40
CA ARG A 79 1.24 -2.70 19.10
C ARG A 79 1.99 -2.03 20.23
N GLY A 80 1.88 -0.71 20.30
CA GLY A 80 2.52 0.04 21.37
C GLY A 80 2.02 1.48 21.49
N GLY A 81 2.72 2.26 22.31
CA GLY A 81 2.35 3.63 22.64
C GLY A 81 0.98 3.72 23.31
N TYR A 82 0.72 2.92 24.32
CA TYR A 82 -0.54 2.97 25.05
C TYR A 82 -0.67 4.31 25.79
N LYS A 83 -1.70 5.10 25.47
CA LYS A 83 -1.95 6.39 26.11
C LYS A 83 -3.44 6.58 26.37
N LYS A 84 -3.78 7.06 27.57
CA LYS A 84 -5.14 7.48 27.91
C LYS A 84 -5.27 8.97 27.65
N VAL A 85 -6.21 9.37 26.79
CA VAL A 85 -6.46 10.77 26.47
C VAL A 85 -7.92 11.10 26.72
N ARG A 86 -8.19 12.29 27.25
CA ARG A 86 -9.54 12.86 27.24
C ARG A 86 -9.68 13.64 25.95
N VAL A 87 -10.48 13.13 25.01
CA VAL A 87 -10.83 13.87 23.80
C VAL A 87 -12.11 14.65 24.11
N GLU A 88 -11.97 15.97 24.06
CA GLU A 88 -13.11 16.88 24.07
C GLU A 88 -13.88 16.70 22.77
N ALA A 89 -15.22 16.64 22.84
CA ALA A 89 -16.02 16.54 21.64
C ALA A 89 -16.14 17.93 21.00
N LYS A 90 -15.27 18.18 20.04
CA LYS A 90 -15.44 19.30 19.11
C LYS A 90 -16.04 18.73 17.84
N THR A 91 -17.31 19.04 17.59
CA THR A 91 -17.93 18.87 16.27
C THR A 91 -17.36 19.95 15.36
N ALA A 92 -17.05 19.62 14.10
CA ALA A 92 -16.56 20.60 13.13
C ALA A 92 -17.51 21.81 12.95
N ASP A 93 -18.81 21.62 13.23
CA ASP A 93 -19.88 22.61 13.06
C ASP A 93 -20.22 23.42 14.33
N GLY A 94 -19.42 23.36 15.40
CA GLY A 94 -19.62 24.18 16.60
C GLY A 94 -20.87 23.88 17.43
N THR A 95 -21.67 22.87 17.04
CA THR A 95 -22.79 22.36 17.85
C THR A 95 -22.28 21.55 19.04
N PRO A 96 -22.99 21.53 20.18
CA PRO A 96 -22.61 20.72 21.34
C PRO A 96 -22.43 19.25 20.93
N GLY A 97 -21.16 18.86 20.77
CA GLY A 97 -20.79 17.49 20.48
C GLY A 97 -21.09 16.59 21.67
N LYS A 98 -21.07 15.27 21.43
CA LYS A 98 -21.22 14.20 22.44
C LYS A 98 -20.38 14.51 23.72
N PRO A 99 -20.68 13.97 24.91
CA PRO A 99 -19.87 14.26 26.09
C PRO A 99 -18.38 13.92 25.88
N ALA A 100 -17.48 14.73 26.47
CA ALA A 100 -16.04 14.48 26.45
C ALA A 100 -15.78 13.03 26.90
N ARG A 101 -15.03 12.28 26.08
CA ARG A 101 -14.83 10.85 26.31
C ARG A 101 -13.36 10.54 26.54
N THR A 102 -13.11 9.61 27.45
CA THR A 102 -11.76 9.06 27.63
C THR A 102 -11.54 7.98 26.59
N VAL A 103 -10.48 8.12 25.81
CA VAL A 103 -10.09 7.17 24.76
C VAL A 103 -8.72 6.60 25.10
N ASN A 104 -8.59 5.29 24.95
CA ASN A 104 -7.31 4.60 25.01
C ASN A 104 -6.73 4.59 23.59
N LEU A 105 -5.71 5.41 23.35
CA LEU A 105 -4.92 5.39 22.14
C LEU A 105 -3.89 4.25 22.21
N SER A 106 -3.74 3.53 21.11
CA SER A 106 -2.64 2.60 20.89
C SER A 106 -2.36 2.58 19.40
N CYS A 107 -1.09 2.57 19.01
CA CYS A 107 -0.73 2.37 17.61
C CYS A 107 -0.65 0.87 17.32
N LYS A 108 -1.24 0.44 16.21
CA LYS A 108 -1.14 -0.92 15.68
C LYS A 108 -0.55 -0.87 14.28
N ALA A 109 0.49 -1.66 14.04
CA ALA A 109 1.15 -1.69 12.75
C ALA A 109 1.57 -3.11 12.38
N ASP A 110 1.50 -3.42 11.09
CA ASP A 110 2.17 -4.56 10.50
C ASP A 110 3.48 -4.08 9.88
N ILE A 111 4.57 -4.75 10.23
CA ILE A 111 5.92 -4.40 9.78
C ILE A 111 6.45 -5.57 8.97
N THR A 112 6.58 -5.39 7.67
CA THR A 112 7.16 -6.38 6.77
C THR A 112 8.65 -6.13 6.62
N THR A 113 9.46 -7.17 6.80
CA THR A 113 10.91 -7.12 6.62
C THR A 113 11.38 -7.99 5.47
N SER A 114 12.60 -7.76 4.99
CA SER A 114 13.37 -8.74 4.21
C SER A 114 13.96 -9.83 5.12
N SER A 115 14.57 -10.85 4.51
CA SER A 115 15.40 -11.87 5.16
C SER A 115 16.54 -11.29 6.01
N ASP A 116 17.07 -10.16 5.55
CA ASP A 116 18.19 -9.41 6.12
C ASP A 116 17.72 -8.42 7.21
N TYR A 117 16.46 -8.58 7.66
CA TYR A 117 15.85 -7.87 8.78
C TYR A 117 15.74 -6.34 8.57
N VAL A 118 15.63 -5.94 7.29
CA VAL A 118 15.38 -4.56 6.85
C VAL A 118 13.89 -4.36 6.64
N ILE A 119 13.33 -3.27 7.15
CA ILE A 119 11.92 -2.91 6.98
C ILE A 119 11.67 -2.55 5.52
N ARG A 120 10.75 -3.27 4.88
CA ARG A 120 10.27 -2.98 3.52
C ARG A 120 8.99 -2.17 3.56
N SER A 121 8.07 -2.55 4.45
CA SER A 121 6.81 -1.84 4.62
C SER A 121 6.34 -1.80 6.07
N ILE A 122 5.66 -0.70 6.42
CA ILE A 122 4.90 -0.51 7.64
C ILE A 122 3.49 -0.11 7.24
N ARG A 123 2.51 -0.92 7.63
CA ARG A 123 1.09 -0.64 7.44
C ARG A 123 0.46 -0.34 8.79
N ILE A 124 -0.10 0.86 8.94
CA ILE A 124 -0.88 1.19 10.13
C ILE A 124 -2.27 0.55 10.00
N LEU A 125 -2.64 -0.30 10.97
CA LEU A 125 -3.88 -1.09 10.95
C LEU A 125 -5.10 -0.37 11.52
N GLY A 126 -4.88 0.79 12.13
CA GLY A 126 -5.93 1.57 12.75
C GLY A 126 -5.29 2.76 13.43
N ASP A 127 -5.65 3.94 12.94
CA ASP A 127 -5.07 5.19 13.39
C ASP A 127 -6.21 6.10 13.85
N MET A 128 -6.09 6.59 15.07
CA MET A 128 -6.93 7.67 15.55
C MET A 128 -6.19 8.98 15.32
N PRO A 129 -6.91 10.09 15.08
CA PRO A 129 -6.27 11.41 15.11
C PRO A 129 -5.45 11.53 16.40
N GLY A 130 -4.19 11.94 16.24
CA GLY A 130 -3.23 12.08 17.32
C GLY A 130 -3.64 13.15 18.31
N VAL A 131 -2.86 13.30 19.37
CA VAL A 131 -3.15 14.35 20.37
C VAL A 131 -2.79 15.73 19.80
N ASN A 132 -1.80 15.78 18.90
CA ASN A 132 -1.24 17.00 18.34
C ASN A 132 -1.28 17.04 16.79
N GLY A 133 -1.79 16.00 16.12
CA GLY A 133 -1.71 15.85 14.68
C GLY A 133 -2.70 14.85 14.07
N PRO A 134 -2.60 14.60 12.75
CA PRO A 134 -3.57 13.78 12.01
C PRO A 134 -3.47 12.27 12.32
N SER A 135 -2.41 11.83 13.00
CA SER A 135 -2.10 10.42 13.25
C SER A 135 -1.34 10.24 14.56
N TYR A 136 -1.90 9.48 15.50
CA TYR A 136 -1.21 9.12 16.73
C TYR A 136 0.00 8.22 16.47
N CYS A 137 -0.11 7.33 15.48
CA CYS A 137 1.00 6.46 15.08
C CYS A 137 2.20 7.25 14.56
N ALA A 138 1.97 8.31 13.77
CA ALA A 138 3.04 9.15 13.26
C ALA A 138 3.78 9.89 14.39
N GLU A 139 3.04 10.45 15.35
CA GLU A 139 3.64 11.13 16.51
C GLU A 139 4.53 10.21 17.35
N LEU A 140 4.16 8.94 17.47
CA LEU A 140 4.88 7.97 18.29
C LEU A 140 6.10 7.39 17.56
N LEU A 141 5.91 6.97 16.32
CA LEU A 141 6.87 6.14 15.58
C LEU A 141 7.88 6.95 14.78
N ILE A 142 7.64 8.25 14.59
CA ILE A 142 8.62 9.14 13.97
C ILE A 142 9.29 9.89 15.10
N PRO A 143 10.59 9.65 15.38
CA PRO A 143 11.30 10.45 16.35
C PRO A 143 11.26 11.91 15.86
N THR A 144 10.57 12.75 16.61
CA THR A 144 10.64 14.20 16.40
C THR A 144 12.10 14.57 16.64
N PRO A 145 12.75 15.36 15.76
CA PRO A 145 14.09 15.87 16.05
C PRO A 145 14.03 16.52 17.44
N PRO A 146 15.04 16.31 18.32
CA PRO A 146 15.11 17.10 19.54
C PRO A 146 14.98 18.56 19.10
N ALA A 147 13.99 19.27 19.64
CA ALA A 147 13.82 20.69 19.36
C ALA A 147 15.19 21.32 19.47
N ALA A 148 15.69 21.89 18.37
CA ALA A 148 17.04 22.41 18.29
C ALA A 148 17.30 23.24 19.54
N ALA A 149 18.19 22.76 20.41
CA ALA A 149 18.67 23.52 21.53
C ALA A 149 19.29 24.78 20.93
N SER A 150 18.59 25.90 21.13
CA SER A 150 18.99 27.24 20.71
C SER A 150 20.09 27.73 21.63
#